data_AF-A0AA36ASE2-F1
#
_entry.id   AF-A0AA36ASE2-F1
#
_cell.length_a   1.000
_cell.length_b   1.000
_cell.length_c   1.000
_cell.angle_alpha   90.00
_cell.angle_beta   90.00
_cell.angle_gamma   90.00
#
_symmetry.space_group_name_H-M   'P 1'
#
loop_
_entity.id
_entity.type
_entity.pdbx_description
1 polymer ?
#
loop_
_entity_poly.entity_id
_entity_poly.type
_entity_poly.pdbx_seq_one_letter_code
_entity_poly.pdbx_strand_id
1 'polypeptide(L)'
;MVYRSGIRGNSSSGIGGGVEGYVNDDDDDEEEEDEDDGDDRMMALSKEERIPDRMMEERIELVLLSGREGWSYRKIAEEFNLRHPYRQPIFFTAVGKLIKKFKETGSVLDKPRSGRPNTSDETKEAVMAKVSASPKKSLRRTSTVLDVPKPTIHKMLVEEKFHRYNLQILHHLNEDDPGRRM
;
A
#
# COMPACT_ATOMS: atom_id res chain seq x y z
N MET A 1 -32.79 -8.82 24.79
CA MET A 1 -31.37 -9.00 25.14
C MET A 1 -31.17 -8.43 26.54
N VAL A 2 -30.92 -9.30 27.51
CA VAL A 2 -30.95 -8.98 28.95
C VAL A 2 -29.52 -8.66 29.40
N TYR A 3 -29.26 -7.44 29.87
CA TYR A 3 -27.99 -7.10 30.53
C TYR A 3 -28.09 -7.48 32.01
N ARG A 4 -27.20 -8.37 32.47
CA ARG A 4 -27.02 -8.68 33.90
C ARG A 4 -25.74 -7.99 34.40
N SER A 5 -25.97 -7.08 35.33
CA SER A 5 -25.06 -6.56 36.34
C SER A 5 -24.47 -7.67 37.22
N GLY A 6 -23.27 -7.46 37.78
CA GLY A 6 -22.80 -8.22 38.94
C GLY A 6 -21.34 -7.96 39.28
N ILE A 7 -21.10 -7.60 40.53
CA ILE A 7 -19.91 -6.97 41.10
C ILE A 7 -19.22 -7.95 42.09
N ARG A 8 -17.88 -7.80 42.25
CA ARG A 8 -17.00 -8.14 43.39
C ARG A 8 -16.64 -9.61 43.70
N GLY A 9 -15.37 -9.77 44.09
CA GLY A 9 -14.92 -10.86 44.97
C GLY A 9 -13.39 -10.99 45.06
N ASN A 10 -12.72 -10.06 45.73
CA ASN A 10 -11.33 -10.25 46.20
C ASN A 10 -11.39 -11.00 47.53
N SER A 11 -10.79 -12.19 47.62
CA SER A 11 -10.67 -12.95 48.86
C SER A 11 -9.21 -13.25 49.17
N SER A 12 -8.78 -12.66 50.29
CA SER A 12 -7.55 -12.88 51.02
C SER A 12 -7.48 -14.26 51.67
N SER A 13 -6.32 -14.89 51.58
CA SER A 13 -5.78 -15.93 52.48
C SER A 13 -4.26 -15.86 52.29
N GLY A 14 -3.40 -15.50 53.25
CA GLY A 14 -3.38 -15.86 54.67
C GLY A 14 -2.31 -16.94 54.88
N ILE A 15 -1.51 -16.82 55.96
CA ILE A 15 -0.46 -17.73 56.48
C ILE A 15 0.96 -17.40 55.94
N GLY A 16 2.03 -17.19 56.72
CA GLY A 16 2.27 -17.21 58.17
C GLY A 16 3.76 -17.55 58.46
N GLY A 17 4.36 -16.90 59.46
CA GLY A 17 5.67 -17.24 60.11
C GLY A 17 6.93 -17.00 59.25
N GLY A 18 8.07 -16.47 59.73
CA GLY A 18 8.61 -16.29 61.07
C GLY A 18 9.99 -16.97 61.17
N VAL A 19 11.04 -16.16 61.38
CA VAL A 19 12.44 -16.43 61.84
C VAL A 19 13.39 -17.29 60.99
N GLU A 20 14.51 -16.69 60.54
CA GLU A 20 15.88 -16.95 61.05
C GLU A 20 16.89 -16.04 60.33
N GLY A 21 17.82 -15.45 61.08
CA GLY A 21 18.91 -14.64 60.54
C GLY A 21 20.16 -15.46 60.30
N TYR A 22 20.90 -15.12 59.24
CA TYR A 22 22.34 -15.31 59.15
C TYR A 22 22.94 -14.05 58.52
N VAL A 23 23.79 -13.40 59.29
CA VAL A 23 24.75 -12.39 58.82
C VAL A 23 25.86 -13.17 58.13
N ASN A 24 26.14 -12.82 56.88
CA ASN A 24 27.46 -13.02 56.29
C ASN A 24 27.89 -11.64 55.79
N ASP A 25 28.77 -11.02 56.57
CA ASP A 25 29.75 -10.08 56.09
C ASP A 25 30.78 -10.92 55.33
N ASP A 26 30.81 -10.85 54.01
CA ASP A 26 31.97 -11.23 53.19
C ASP A 26 31.90 -10.41 51.91
N ASP A 27 33.02 -9.75 51.64
CA ASP A 27 33.31 -8.79 50.59
C ASP A 27 32.96 -9.30 49.18
N ASP A 28 32.27 -8.47 48.40
CA ASP A 28 32.49 -8.33 46.96
C ASP A 28 32.01 -6.91 46.56
N ASP A 29 32.97 -6.01 46.43
CA ASP A 29 32.82 -4.74 45.68
C ASP A 29 32.48 -5.10 44.22
N GLU A 30 31.19 -5.25 43.90
CA GLU A 30 30.74 -5.12 42.51
C GLU A 30 30.63 -3.63 42.20
N GLU A 31 31.62 -3.12 41.47
CA GLU A 31 31.57 -1.80 40.83
C GLU A 31 30.25 -1.69 40.03
N GLU A 32 29.34 -0.81 40.47
CA GLU A 32 28.25 -0.35 39.61
C GLU A 32 28.87 0.43 38.46
N GLU A 33 29.09 -0.23 37.33
CA GLU A 33 29.29 0.44 36.06
C GLU A 33 27.96 1.10 35.67
N ASP A 34 27.89 2.42 35.89
CA ASP A 34 26.89 3.31 35.29
C ASP A 34 26.98 3.22 33.75
N GLU A 35 26.35 2.21 33.14
CA GLU A 35 26.12 2.18 31.70
C GLU A 35 25.00 3.17 31.32
N ASP A 36 25.41 4.44 31.25
CA ASP A 36 24.99 5.48 30.31
C ASP A 36 23.55 5.36 29.75
N ASP A 37 22.65 6.19 30.28
CA ASP A 37 21.27 6.49 29.83
C ASP A 37 21.26 7.11 28.41
N GLY A 38 21.71 6.34 27.42
CA GLY A 38 22.27 6.90 26.21
C GLY A 38 21.86 6.23 24.91
N ASP A 39 20.65 5.66 24.75
CA ASP A 39 20.11 5.51 23.38
C ASP A 39 18.62 5.19 23.20
N ASP A 40 17.73 5.58 24.12
CA ASP A 40 16.27 5.50 23.91
C ASP A 40 15.74 6.47 22.82
N ARG A 41 16.65 7.13 22.08
CA ARG A 41 16.38 8.04 20.96
C ARG A 41 16.52 7.41 19.57
N MET A 42 16.81 6.12 19.44
CA MET A 42 17.14 5.50 18.14
C MET A 42 16.05 4.60 17.52
N MET A 43 14.82 4.54 18.07
CA MET A 43 13.81 3.60 17.56
C MET A 43 12.40 4.18 17.30
N ALA A 44 12.26 5.51 17.24
CA ALA A 44 11.05 6.16 16.74
C ALA A 44 11.22 6.59 15.28
N LEU A 45 11.67 5.68 14.41
CA LEU A 45 11.66 5.92 12.97
C LEU A 45 10.20 5.93 12.50
N SER A 46 9.73 7.14 12.20
CA SER A 46 8.39 7.44 11.72
C SER A 46 7.97 6.49 10.59
N LYS A 47 6.68 6.18 10.51
CA LYS A 47 6.08 5.31 9.48
C LYS A 47 6.36 5.78 8.03
N GLU A 48 6.94 6.97 7.87
CA GLU A 48 7.50 7.55 6.64
C GLU A 48 8.81 6.90 6.17
N GLU A 49 9.56 6.18 7.02
CA GLU A 49 10.70 5.33 6.62
C GLU A 49 10.25 3.93 6.17
N ARG A 50 9.14 3.88 5.46
CA ARG A 50 8.78 2.71 4.68
C ARG A 50 9.87 2.53 3.63
N ILE A 51 10.87 1.69 3.94
CA ILE A 51 12.03 1.30 3.12
C ILE A 51 11.65 1.40 1.65
N PRO A 52 12.16 2.40 0.89
CA PRO A 52 11.76 2.58 -0.48
C PRO A 52 12.10 1.32 -1.26
N ASP A 53 11.14 0.88 -2.06
CA ASP A 53 11.31 -0.16 -3.07
C ASP A 53 12.66 0.10 -3.78
N ARG A 54 13.63 -0.81 -3.60
CA ARG A 54 15.08 -0.66 -3.93
C ARG A 54 15.36 0.32 -5.06
N MET A 55 16.31 1.24 -4.85
CA MET A 55 16.70 2.24 -5.83
C MET A 55 17.01 1.56 -7.18
N MET A 56 16.49 2.12 -8.28
CA MET A 56 16.52 1.46 -9.60
C MET A 56 17.93 1.02 -10.01
N GLU A 57 18.93 1.82 -9.66
CA GLU A 57 20.36 1.60 -9.89
C GLU A 57 20.86 0.29 -9.29
N GLU A 58 20.49 -0.02 -8.04
CA GLU A 58 20.90 -1.25 -7.35
C GLU A 58 20.33 -2.48 -8.04
N ARG A 59 19.10 -2.37 -8.53
CA ARG A 59 18.45 -3.47 -9.23
C ARG A 59 19.10 -3.69 -10.59
N ILE A 60 19.54 -2.62 -11.27
CA ILE A 60 20.34 -2.71 -12.48
C ILE A 60 21.67 -3.39 -12.18
N GLU A 61 22.36 -3.00 -11.10
CA GLU A 61 23.61 -3.63 -10.67
C GLU A 61 23.44 -5.13 -10.42
N LEU A 62 22.39 -5.54 -9.70
CA LEU A 62 22.07 -6.96 -9.47
C LEU A 62 21.85 -7.73 -10.77
N VAL A 63 21.18 -7.11 -11.75
CA VAL A 63 20.99 -7.70 -13.08
C VAL A 63 22.32 -7.82 -13.82
N LEU A 64 23.17 -6.80 -13.78
CA LEU A 64 24.51 -6.82 -14.39
C LEU A 64 25.39 -7.91 -13.77
N LEU A 65 25.35 -8.06 -12.44
CA LEU A 65 26.06 -9.13 -11.73
C LEU A 65 25.60 -10.52 -12.14
N SER A 66 24.29 -10.68 -12.39
CA SER A 66 23.73 -11.95 -12.86
C SER A 66 24.12 -12.35 -14.28
N GLY A 67 24.59 -11.39 -15.08
CA GLY A 67 25.12 -11.64 -16.43
C GLY A 67 26.52 -12.24 -16.45
N ARG A 68 27.23 -12.29 -15.30
CA ARG A 68 28.54 -12.93 -15.20
C ARG A 68 28.38 -14.46 -15.18
N GLU A 69 29.17 -15.14 -16.00
CA GLU A 69 29.06 -16.58 -16.20
C GLU A 69 29.32 -17.37 -14.90
N GLY A 70 28.48 -18.36 -14.62
CA GLY A 70 28.64 -19.29 -13.49
C GLY A 70 28.30 -18.75 -12.10
N TRP A 71 27.74 -17.54 -11.97
CA TRP A 71 27.42 -16.97 -10.66
C TRP A 71 26.04 -17.44 -10.16
N SER A 72 26.01 -17.97 -8.93
CA SER A 72 24.76 -18.30 -8.24
C SER A 72 24.12 -17.05 -7.62
N TYR A 73 22.81 -17.09 -7.34
CA TYR A 73 22.12 -15.97 -6.68
C TYR A 73 22.68 -15.66 -5.28
N ARG A 74 23.30 -16.64 -4.61
CA ARG A 74 24.01 -16.43 -3.33
C ARG A 74 25.27 -15.61 -3.53
N LYS A 75 26.11 -16.02 -4.49
CA LYS A 75 27.34 -15.30 -4.83
C LYS A 75 27.07 -13.86 -5.27
N ILE A 76 25.98 -13.64 -6.03
CA ILE A 76 25.54 -12.29 -6.43
C ILE A 76 25.14 -11.45 -5.21
N ALA A 77 24.38 -12.04 -4.28
CA ALA A 77 23.97 -11.34 -3.06
C ALA A 77 25.14 -11.01 -2.13
N GLU A 78 26.07 -11.95 -1.94
CA GLU A 78 27.31 -11.75 -1.16
C GLU A 78 28.15 -10.63 -1.75
N GLU A 79 28.43 -10.69 -3.05
CA GLU A 79 29.20 -9.68 -3.75
C GLU A 79 28.55 -8.30 -3.69
N PHE A 80 27.22 -8.23 -3.83
CA PHE A 80 26.48 -6.99 -3.70
C PHE A 80 26.57 -6.43 -2.27
N ASN A 81 26.36 -7.27 -1.25
CA ASN A 81 26.43 -6.85 0.14
C ASN A 81 27.85 -6.40 0.54
N LEU A 82 28.89 -7.01 -0.04
CA LEU A 82 30.27 -6.60 0.16
C LEU A 82 30.53 -5.18 -0.37
N ARG A 83 29.94 -4.82 -1.51
CA ARG A 83 30.06 -3.47 -2.09
C ARG A 83 29.21 -2.42 -1.38
N HIS A 84 28.16 -2.86 -0.70
CA HIS A 84 27.18 -2.00 -0.03
C HIS A 84 27.10 -2.29 1.48
N PRO A 85 28.20 -2.11 2.25
CA PRO A 85 28.25 -2.50 3.66
C PRO A 85 27.36 -1.64 4.58
N TYR A 86 27.04 -0.41 4.17
CA TYR A 86 26.20 0.53 4.92
C TYR A 86 24.70 0.27 4.76
N ARG A 87 24.31 -0.79 4.03
CA ARG A 87 22.91 -1.11 3.74
C ARG A 87 22.49 -2.41 4.41
N GLN A 88 21.19 -2.53 4.64
CA GLN A 88 20.57 -3.80 5.00
C GLN A 88 20.92 -4.89 3.96
N PRO A 89 21.49 -6.04 4.39
CA PRO A 89 21.91 -7.10 3.48
C PRO A 89 20.76 -7.62 2.61
N ILE A 90 21.04 -7.80 1.33
CA ILE A 90 20.11 -8.41 0.39
C ILE A 90 20.21 -9.93 0.49
N PHE A 91 19.05 -10.59 0.57
CA PHE A 91 18.95 -12.04 0.51
C PHE A 91 18.92 -12.58 -0.93
N PHE A 92 19.54 -13.74 -1.15
CA PHE A 92 19.58 -14.43 -2.45
C PHE A 92 18.20 -14.71 -3.06
N THR A 93 17.17 -14.90 -2.22
CA THR A 93 15.78 -15.11 -2.66
C THR A 93 15.23 -13.89 -3.39
N ALA A 94 15.58 -12.69 -2.94
CA ALA A 94 15.14 -11.46 -3.54
C ALA A 94 15.88 -11.15 -4.85
N VAL A 95 17.16 -11.53 -4.94
CA VAL A 95 17.93 -11.54 -6.19
C VAL A 95 17.26 -12.46 -7.21
N GLY A 96 16.89 -13.68 -6.80
CA GLY A 96 16.17 -14.63 -7.66
C GLY A 96 14.82 -14.10 -8.16
N LYS A 97 14.02 -13.49 -7.28
CA LYS A 97 12.74 -12.85 -7.66
C LYS A 97 12.94 -11.72 -8.68
N LEU A 98 13.95 -10.87 -8.47
CA LEU A 98 14.26 -9.76 -9.37
C LEU A 98 14.69 -10.27 -10.75
N ILE A 99 15.63 -11.22 -10.81
CA ILE A 99 16.15 -11.77 -12.08
C ILE A 99 15.03 -12.51 -12.83
N LYS A 100 14.19 -13.27 -12.13
CA LYS A 100 13.04 -13.94 -12.73
C LYS A 100 12.08 -12.92 -13.37
N LYS A 101 11.70 -11.87 -12.63
CA LYS A 101 10.88 -10.77 -13.15
C LYS A 101 11.51 -10.11 -14.37
N PHE A 102 12.82 -9.85 -14.32
CA PHE A 102 13.56 -9.24 -15.42
C PHE A 102 13.57 -10.14 -16.66
N LYS A 103 13.77 -11.45 -16.51
CA LYS A 103 13.70 -12.41 -17.63
C LYS A 103 12.30 -12.49 -18.26
N GLU A 104 11.25 -12.37 -17.45
CA GLU A 104 9.85 -12.43 -17.91
C GLU A 104 9.39 -11.13 -18.60
N THR A 105 9.79 -9.96 -18.07
CA THR A 105 9.24 -8.66 -18.48
C THR A 105 10.24 -7.74 -19.20
N GLY A 106 11.53 -8.05 -19.13
CA GLY A 106 12.62 -7.18 -19.60
C GLY A 106 12.82 -5.91 -18.76
N SER A 107 12.08 -5.75 -17.66
CA SER A 107 12.06 -4.51 -16.88
C SER A 107 12.47 -4.73 -15.43
N VAL A 108 13.22 -3.75 -14.91
CA VAL A 108 13.67 -3.70 -13.51
C VAL A 108 12.66 -2.94 -12.62
N LEU A 109 11.76 -2.19 -13.25
CA LEU A 109 10.70 -1.42 -12.60
C LEU A 109 9.78 -2.31 -11.76
N ASP A 110 9.18 -1.72 -10.73
CA ASP A 110 8.10 -2.41 -10.04
C ASP A 110 6.89 -2.54 -10.92
N LYS A 111 6.27 -3.73 -10.82
CA LYS A 111 4.98 -3.95 -11.45
C LYS A 111 3.99 -2.98 -10.78
N PRO A 112 3.14 -2.27 -11.55
CA PRO A 112 2.08 -1.49 -10.95
C PRO A 112 1.27 -2.39 -10.03
N ARG A 113 1.02 -1.91 -8.81
CA ARG A 113 0.24 -2.68 -7.83
C ARG A 113 -1.14 -2.91 -8.42
N SER A 114 -1.52 -4.18 -8.60
CA SER A 114 -2.89 -4.52 -8.93
C SER A 114 -3.75 -4.19 -7.72
N GLY A 115 -4.38 -3.01 -7.73
CA GLY A 115 -5.36 -2.64 -6.72
C GLY A 115 -6.56 -3.57 -6.75
N ARG A 116 -7.47 -3.41 -5.78
CA ARG A 116 -8.74 -4.11 -5.79
C ARG A 116 -9.53 -3.70 -7.04
N PRO A 117 -9.95 -4.63 -7.92
CA PRO A 117 -10.80 -4.28 -9.04
C PRO A 117 -12.11 -3.69 -8.50
N ASN A 118 -12.46 -2.51 -8.99
CA ASN A 118 -13.61 -1.75 -8.49
C ASN A 118 -14.94 -2.39 -8.92
N THR A 119 -14.99 -3.04 -10.09
CA THR A 119 -16.17 -3.75 -10.61
C THR A 119 -15.77 -4.75 -11.71
N SER A 120 -16.56 -5.79 -11.94
CA SER A 120 -16.31 -6.80 -13.00
C SER A 120 -16.52 -6.23 -14.39
N ASP A 121 -15.80 -6.75 -15.38
CA ASP A 121 -15.90 -6.25 -16.76
C ASP A 121 -17.26 -6.53 -17.38
N GLU A 122 -17.90 -7.66 -17.05
CA GLU A 122 -19.29 -7.97 -17.46
C GLU A 122 -20.29 -6.89 -17.04
N THR A 123 -20.17 -6.37 -15.81
CA THR A 123 -21.07 -5.31 -15.33
C THR A 123 -20.83 -3.99 -16.06
N LYS A 124 -19.57 -3.70 -16.42
CA LYS A 124 -19.25 -2.52 -17.25
C LYS A 124 -19.91 -2.65 -18.61
N GLU A 125 -19.74 -3.78 -19.28
CA GLU A 125 -20.33 -4.03 -20.60
C GLU A 125 -21.86 -3.91 -20.56
N ALA A 126 -22.52 -4.47 -19.55
CA ALA A 126 -23.96 -4.36 -19.37
C ALA A 126 -24.43 -2.90 -19.18
N VAL A 127 -23.70 -2.11 -18.38
CA VAL A 127 -23.96 -0.68 -18.18
C VAL A 127 -23.80 0.08 -19.49
N MET A 128 -22.70 -0.17 -20.23
CA MET A 128 -22.39 0.50 -21.49
C MET A 128 -23.41 0.17 -22.58
N ALA A 129 -23.80 -1.09 -22.72
CA ALA A 129 -24.85 -1.50 -23.64
C ALA A 129 -26.19 -0.82 -23.30
N LYS A 130 -26.54 -0.73 -22.01
CA LYS A 130 -27.81 -0.12 -21.59
C LYS A 130 -27.85 1.39 -21.82
N VAL A 131 -26.75 2.09 -21.51
CA VAL A 131 -26.65 3.54 -21.70
C VAL A 131 -26.63 3.86 -23.20
N SER A 132 -25.91 3.09 -24.01
CA SER A 132 -25.88 3.26 -25.46
C SER A 132 -27.25 3.01 -26.11
N ALA A 133 -28.00 2.00 -25.65
CA ALA A 133 -29.35 1.73 -26.13
C ALA A 133 -30.39 2.78 -25.69
N SER A 134 -30.14 3.56 -24.64
CA SER A 134 -31.08 4.57 -24.16
C SER A 134 -30.36 5.76 -23.49
N PRO A 135 -29.66 6.62 -24.26
CA PRO A 135 -28.82 7.68 -23.69
C PRO A 135 -29.58 8.76 -22.91
N LYS A 136 -30.87 8.94 -23.23
CA LYS A 136 -31.74 9.93 -22.59
C LYS A 136 -32.25 9.48 -21.20
N LYS A 137 -32.09 8.21 -20.83
CA LYS A 137 -32.59 7.70 -19.56
C LYS A 137 -31.66 8.08 -18.41
N SER A 138 -32.25 8.39 -17.25
CA SER A 138 -31.47 8.76 -16.07
C SER A 138 -30.63 7.59 -15.54
N LEU A 139 -29.48 7.90 -14.94
CA LEU A 139 -28.63 6.91 -14.28
C LEU A 139 -29.29 6.24 -13.08
N ARG A 140 -30.29 6.89 -12.45
CA ARG A 140 -31.10 6.25 -11.40
C ARG A 140 -31.91 5.08 -11.96
N ARG A 141 -32.47 5.23 -13.17
CA ARG A 141 -33.25 4.16 -13.82
C ARG A 141 -32.36 3.02 -14.31
N THR A 142 -31.18 3.32 -14.83
CA THR A 142 -30.22 2.27 -15.20
C THR A 142 -29.73 1.51 -13.96
N SER A 143 -29.47 2.23 -12.86
CA SER A 143 -29.13 1.65 -11.55
C SER A 143 -30.18 0.65 -11.07
N THR A 144 -31.47 1.02 -11.10
CA THR A 144 -32.54 0.10 -10.69
C THR A 144 -32.71 -1.11 -11.62
N VAL A 145 -32.37 -0.98 -12.90
CA VAL A 145 -32.54 -2.07 -13.88
C VAL A 145 -31.39 -3.06 -13.84
N LEU A 146 -30.16 -2.58 -13.58
CA LEU A 146 -28.96 -3.40 -13.56
C LEU A 146 -28.53 -3.82 -12.14
N ASP A 147 -29.25 -3.34 -11.11
CA ASP A 147 -28.90 -3.49 -9.70
C ASP A 147 -27.46 -3.06 -9.36
N VAL A 148 -26.96 -2.04 -10.06
CA VAL A 148 -25.65 -1.45 -9.82
C VAL A 148 -25.83 -0.09 -9.16
N PRO A 149 -25.07 0.26 -8.10
CA PRO A 149 -25.17 1.57 -7.48
C PRO A 149 -24.91 2.70 -8.48
N LYS A 150 -25.79 3.71 -8.49
CA LYS A 150 -25.64 4.94 -9.30
C LYS A 150 -24.22 5.55 -9.27
N PRO A 151 -23.52 5.72 -8.11
CA PRO A 151 -22.17 6.30 -8.12
C PRO A 151 -21.16 5.43 -8.88
N THR A 152 -21.31 4.10 -8.85
CA THR A 152 -20.47 3.17 -9.61
C THR A 152 -20.70 3.33 -11.11
N ILE A 153 -21.96 3.38 -11.55
CA ILE A 153 -22.33 3.66 -12.95
C ILE A 153 -21.74 5.01 -13.41
N HIS A 154 -21.82 6.03 -12.57
CA HIS A 154 -21.24 7.34 -12.89
C HIS A 154 -19.72 7.28 -13.06
N LYS A 155 -19.00 6.57 -12.18
CA LYS A 155 -17.55 6.37 -12.32
C LYS A 155 -17.20 5.68 -13.64
N MET A 156 -17.90 4.60 -13.97
CA MET A 156 -17.73 3.88 -15.24
C MET A 156 -17.92 4.80 -16.45
N LEU A 157 -18.96 5.63 -16.45
CA LEU A 157 -19.21 6.57 -17.55
C LEU A 157 -18.12 7.65 -17.67
N VAL A 158 -17.56 8.11 -16.56
CA VAL A 158 -16.42 9.05 -16.57
C VAL A 158 -15.16 8.38 -17.12
N GLU A 159 -14.87 7.14 -16.68
CA GLU A 159 -13.74 6.34 -17.18
C GLU A 159 -13.86 6.09 -18.70
N GLU A 160 -15.07 5.81 -19.18
CA GLU A 160 -15.40 5.60 -20.59
C GLU A 160 -15.62 6.90 -21.39
N LYS A 161 -15.29 8.06 -20.80
CA LYS A 161 -15.35 9.38 -21.46
C LYS A 161 -16.74 9.74 -22.02
N PHE A 162 -17.81 9.28 -21.37
CA PHE A 162 -19.16 9.74 -21.68
C PHE A 162 -19.35 11.17 -21.19
N HIS A 163 -19.29 12.12 -22.11
CA HIS A 163 -19.49 13.53 -21.83
C HIS A 163 -20.94 13.94 -22.05
N ARG A 164 -21.42 14.88 -21.22
CA ARG A 164 -22.67 15.58 -21.52
C ARG A 164 -22.47 16.34 -22.83
N TYR A 165 -23.32 16.07 -23.82
CA TYR A 165 -23.31 16.84 -25.05
C TYR A 165 -23.92 18.22 -24.77
N ASN A 166 -23.11 19.26 -24.81
CA ASN A 166 -23.55 20.64 -24.69
C ASN A 166 -23.67 21.23 -26.10
N LEU A 167 -24.90 21.42 -26.57
CA LEU A 167 -25.17 22.12 -27.81
C LEU A 167 -24.79 23.60 -27.64
N GLN A 168 -23.81 24.07 -28.41
CA GLN A 168 -23.61 25.50 -28.62
C GLN A 168 -24.43 25.91 -29.84
N ILE A 169 -25.53 26.62 -29.62
CA ILE A 169 -26.33 27.18 -30.70
C ILE A 169 -25.62 28.45 -31.14
N LEU A 170 -24.96 28.41 -32.30
CA LEU A 170 -24.43 29.59 -32.94
C LEU A 170 -25.58 30.30 -33.67
N HIS A 171 -25.85 31.55 -33.32
CA HIS A 171 -26.76 32.37 -34.11
C HIS A 171 -26.12 32.69 -35.46
N HIS A 172 -26.81 32.38 -36.56
CA HIS A 172 -26.39 32.87 -37.87
C HIS A 172 -26.77 34.35 -37.98
N LEU A 173 -25.81 35.20 -38.35
CA LEU A 173 -26.06 36.60 -38.68
C LEU A 173 -26.42 36.68 -40.15
N ASN A 174 -27.61 37.18 -40.46
CA ASN A 174 -28.00 37.49 -41.83
C ASN A 174 -27.59 38.92 -42.19
N GLU A 175 -27.42 39.22 -43.48
CA GLU A 175 -27.09 40.59 -43.95
C GLU A 175 -28.13 41.64 -43.53
N ASP A 176 -29.40 41.25 -43.37
CA ASP A 176 -30.52 42.10 -42.92
C ASP A 176 -30.61 42.26 -41.39
N ASP A 177 -29.79 41.55 -40.62
CA ASP A 177 -29.83 41.52 -39.16
C ASP A 177 -29.34 42.82 -38.47
N PRO A 178 -28.34 43.56 -38.99
CA PRO A 178 -27.88 44.82 -38.38
C PRO A 178 -28.99 45.87 -38.23
N GLY A 179 -29.90 45.96 -39.20
CA GLY A 179 -31.00 46.93 -39.18
C GLY A 179 -32.16 46.57 -38.25
N ARG A 180 -32.25 45.31 -37.79
CA ARG A 180 -33.33 44.81 -36.92
C ARG A 180 -32.94 44.76 -35.44
N ARG A 181 -31.69 45.14 -35.12
CA ARG A 181 -31.10 45.12 -33.77
C ARG A 181 -31.07 46.48 -33.08
N MET A 182 -31.49 47.54 -33.78
CA MET A 182 -31.66 48.90 -33.27
C MET A 182 -33.13 49.12 -32.90
#